data_AF-A0A836QDK0-F1
#
_entry.id   AF-A0A836QDK0-F1
#
_cell.length_a   1.000
_cell.length_b   1.000
_cell.length_c   1.000
_cell.angle_alpha   90.00
_cell.angle_beta   90.00
_cell.angle_gamma   90.00
#
_symmetry.space_group_name_H-M   'P 1'
#
loop_
_entity.id
_entity.type
_entity.pdbx_description
1 polymer ?
#
loop_
_entity_poly.entity_id
_entity_poly.type
_entity_poly.pdbx_seq_one_letter_code
_entity_poly.pdbx_strand_id
1 'polypeptide(L)'
;MDFPTFLLTVTIIVVALVVVVLVLYLLGIIVALYRTGSHLEKLAGGLQKVVDDTAPLEGHLTTINGALGQLNGGLESVDNHLVATAKVFNL
;
A
#
# COMPACT_ATOMS: atom_id res chain seq x y z
N MET A 1 21.62 55.15 29.02
CA MET A 1 20.55 54.19 29.33
C MET A 1 20.76 53.76 30.76
N ASP A 2 19.75 53.90 31.61
CA ASP A 2 19.79 53.44 32.99
C ASP A 2 19.67 51.90 33.06
N PHE A 3 20.19 51.32 34.13
CA PHE A 3 20.30 49.87 34.30
C PHE A 3 18.97 49.10 34.11
N PRO A 4 17.81 49.57 34.64
CA PRO A 4 16.52 48.92 34.40
C PRO A 4 16.09 48.93 32.93
N THR A 5 16.23 50.05 32.24
CA THR A 5 15.84 50.20 30.82
C THR A 5 16.72 49.33 29.91
N PHE A 6 18.01 49.18 30.25
CA PHE A 6 18.90 48.26 29.54
C PHE A 6 18.43 46.80 29.64
N LEU A 7 18.15 46.32 30.86
CA LEU A 7 17.65 44.96 31.07
C LEU A 7 16.34 44.72 30.32
N LEU A 8 15.38 45.65 30.40
CA LEU A 8 14.12 45.57 29.68
C LEU A 8 14.35 45.42 28.17
N THR A 9 15.21 46.25 27.59
CA THR A 9 15.48 46.22 26.15
C THR A 9 16.09 44.89 25.72
N VAL A 10 17.06 44.37 26.49
CA VAL A 10 17.66 43.06 26.22
C VAL A 10 16.62 41.95 26.34
N THR A 11 15.77 41.97 27.38
CA THR A 11 14.72 40.97 27.54
C THR A 11 13.73 40.99 26.38
N ILE A 12 13.30 42.17 25.91
CA ILE A 12 12.42 42.28 24.74
C ILE A 12 13.10 41.68 23.50
N ILE A 13 14.38 41.98 23.25
CA ILE A 13 15.12 41.42 22.12
C ILE A 13 15.18 39.89 22.22
N VAL A 14 15.53 39.35 23.39
CA VAL A 14 15.60 37.89 23.61
C VAL A 14 14.24 37.23 23.37
N VAL A 15 13.17 37.78 23.93
CA VAL A 15 11.80 37.28 23.72
C VAL A 15 11.43 37.33 22.24
N ALA A 16 11.72 38.43 21.55
CA ALA A 16 11.45 38.56 20.12
C ALA A 16 12.21 37.50 19.31
N LEU A 17 13.49 37.24 19.62
CA LEU A 17 14.27 36.20 18.97
C LEU A 17 13.69 34.81 19.22
N VAL A 18 13.27 34.49 20.45
CA VAL A 18 12.61 33.22 20.77
C VAL A 18 11.31 33.06 19.97
N VAL A 19 10.48 34.10 19.91
CA VAL A 19 9.25 34.08 19.11
C VAL A 19 9.54 33.84 17.63
N VAL A 20 10.56 34.51 17.06
CA VAL A 20 10.96 34.29 15.67
C VAL A 20 11.37 32.83 15.43
N VAL A 21 12.19 32.26 16.33
CA VAL A 21 12.59 30.84 16.24
C VAL A 21 11.37 29.92 16.29
N LEU A 22 10.44 30.15 17.23
CA LEU A 22 9.21 29.36 17.33
C LEU A 22 8.36 29.44 16.05
N VAL A 23 8.21 30.63 15.47
CA VAL A 23 7.48 30.81 14.20
C VAL A 23 8.14 30.01 13.07
N LEU A 24 9.46 30.05 12.95
CA LEU A 24 10.17 29.27 11.94
C LEU A 24 9.96 27.76 12.10
N TYR A 25 10.00 27.26 13.34
CA TYR A 25 9.70 25.85 13.62
C TYR A 25 8.26 25.49 13.27
N LEU A 26 7.28 26.32 13.63
CA LEU A 26 5.88 26.08 13.30
C LEU A 26 5.65 26.05 11.79
N LEU A 27 6.27 26.95 11.03
CA LEU A 27 6.24 26.92 9.57
C LEU A 27 6.84 25.62 9.02
N GLY A 28 7.97 25.17 9.57
CA GLY A 28 8.58 23.89 9.21
C GLY A 28 7.65 22.70 9.46
N ILE A 29 6.98 22.69 10.62
CA ILE A 29 6.00 21.65 10.98
C ILE A 29 4.82 21.66 10.01
N ILE A 30 4.27 22.82 9.67
CA ILE A 30 3.16 22.95 8.70
C ILE A 30 3.57 22.34 7.35
N VAL A 31 4.76 22.68 6.84
CA VAL A 31 5.27 22.13 5.57
C VAL A 31 5.45 20.61 5.66
N ALA A 32 5.99 20.10 6.77
CA ALA A 32 6.16 18.68 6.98
C ALA A 32 4.81 17.94 7.01
N LEU A 33 3.80 18.47 7.73
CA LEU A 33 2.45 17.89 7.78
C LEU A 33 1.80 17.87 6.41
N TYR A 34 1.89 18.97 5.64
CA TYR A 34 1.34 19.03 4.29
C TYR A 34 1.96 17.98 3.36
N ARG A 35 3.30 17.83 3.41
CA ARG A 35 4.00 16.79 2.66
C ARG A 35 3.54 15.40 3.08
N THR A 36 3.48 15.11 4.38
CA THR A 36 3.03 13.81 4.88
C THR A 36 1.60 13.50 4.42
N GLY A 37 0.69 14.47 4.47
CA GLY A 37 -0.68 14.33 3.94
C GLY A 37 -0.71 13.86 2.48
N SER A 38 0.09 14.47 1.61
CA SER A 38 0.20 14.05 0.20
C SER A 38 0.76 12.63 0.03
N HIS A 39 1.71 12.21 0.87
CA HIS A 39 2.23 10.83 0.83
C HIS A 39 1.16 9.82 1.29
N LEU A 40 0.37 10.16 2.30
CA LEU A 40 -0.74 9.33 2.78
C LEU A 40 -1.84 9.20 1.73
N GLU A 41 -2.16 10.26 0.99
CA GLU A 41 -3.11 10.23 -0.12
C GLU A 41 -2.65 9.27 -1.23
N LYS A 42 -1.37 9.34 -1.61
CA LYS A 42 -0.77 8.40 -2.57
C LYS A 42 -0.80 6.96 -2.07
N LEU A 43 -0.52 6.75 -0.78
CA LEU A 43 -0.59 5.43 -0.17
C LEU A 43 -2.01 4.88 -0.22
N ALA A 44 -3.01 5.68 0.14
CA ALA A 44 -4.42 5.29 0.07
C ALA A 44 -4.83 4.92 -1.37
N GLY A 45 -4.46 5.75 -2.35
CA GLY A 45 -4.70 5.45 -3.76
C GLY A 45 -3.98 4.18 -4.24
N GLY A 46 -2.74 3.97 -3.81
CA GLY A 46 -1.99 2.75 -4.10
C GLY A 46 -2.62 1.49 -3.51
N LEU A 47 -3.12 1.57 -2.26
CA LEU A 47 -3.84 0.47 -1.61
C LEU A 47 -5.17 0.16 -2.29
N GLN A 48 -5.92 1.18 -2.69
CA GLN A 48 -7.15 0.99 -3.47
C GLN A 48 -6.85 0.27 -4.78
N LYS A 49 -5.77 0.65 -5.48
CA LYS A 49 -5.35 -0.04 -6.69
C LYS A 49 -5.01 -1.51 -6.45
N VAL A 50 -4.35 -1.84 -5.34
CA VAL A 50 -4.09 -3.25 -4.98
C VAL A 50 -5.40 -4.02 -4.77
N VAL A 51 -6.40 -3.41 -4.13
CA VAL A 51 -7.73 -4.02 -3.98
C VAL A 51 -8.37 -4.26 -5.34
N ASP A 52 -8.34 -3.25 -6.22
CA ASP A 52 -8.93 -3.34 -7.56
C ASP A 52 -8.22 -4.41 -8.41
N ASP A 53 -6.89 -4.46 -8.37
CA ASP A 53 -6.06 -5.44 -9.10
C ASP A 53 -6.24 -6.86 -8.56
N THR A 54 -6.57 -7.03 -7.27
CA THR A 54 -6.78 -8.34 -6.64
C THR A 54 -8.23 -8.83 -6.70
N ALA A 55 -9.20 -7.94 -6.91
CA ALA A 55 -10.62 -8.30 -7.08
C ALA A 55 -10.87 -9.39 -8.14
N PRO A 56 -10.29 -9.36 -9.36
CA PRO A 56 -10.54 -10.39 -10.37
C PRO A 56 -9.84 -11.72 -10.09
N LEU A 57 -8.93 -11.77 -9.10
CA LEU A 57 -8.13 -12.96 -8.82
C LEU A 57 -8.99 -14.16 -8.41
N GLU A 58 -10.06 -13.95 -7.66
CA GLU A 58 -11.02 -15.00 -7.30
C GLU A 58 -11.68 -15.62 -8.54
N GLY A 59 -12.08 -14.78 -9.49
CA GLY A 59 -12.66 -15.23 -10.76
C GLY A 59 -11.65 -16.01 -11.61
N HIS A 60 -10.40 -15.53 -11.66
CA HIS A 60 -9.32 -16.25 -12.34
C HIS A 60 -9.02 -17.61 -11.70
N LEU A 61 -8.95 -17.69 -10.38
CA LEU A 61 -8.74 -18.94 -9.65
C LEU A 61 -9.90 -19.92 -9.85
N THR A 62 -11.14 -19.44 -9.86
CA THR A 62 -12.32 -20.26 -10.16
C THR A 62 -12.25 -20.83 -11.57
N THR A 63 -11.89 -20.00 -12.56
CA THR A 63 -11.73 -20.43 -13.96
C THR A 63 -10.63 -21.48 -14.10
N ILE A 64 -9.47 -21.25 -13.49
CA ILE A 64 -8.34 -22.17 -13.49
C ILE A 64 -8.75 -23.52 -12.87
N ASN A 65 -9.39 -23.49 -11.69
CA ASN A 65 -9.84 -24.72 -11.03
C ASN A 65 -10.87 -25.48 -11.86
N GLY A 66 -11.79 -24.77 -12.52
CA GLY A 66 -12.74 -25.38 -13.45
C GLY A 66 -12.04 -26.07 -14.63
N ALA A 67 -11.06 -25.41 -15.25
CA ALA A 67 -10.28 -25.99 -16.35
C ALA A 67 -9.46 -27.21 -15.91
N LEU A 68 -8.85 -27.15 -14.72
CA LEU A 68 -8.11 -28.27 -14.14
C LEU A 68 -9.02 -29.47 -13.83
N GLY A 69 -10.23 -29.22 -13.34
CA GLY A 69 -11.24 -30.26 -13.14
C GLY A 69 -11.63 -30.96 -14.45
N GLN A 70 -11.83 -30.18 -15.53
CA GLN A 70 -12.12 -30.73 -16.85
C GLN A 70 -10.95 -31.55 -17.41
N LEU A 71 -9.72 -31.06 -17.24
CA LEU A 71 -8.52 -31.79 -17.65
C LEU A 71 -8.43 -33.14 -16.92
N ASN A 72 -8.65 -33.16 -15.61
CA ASN A 72 -8.65 -34.40 -14.82
C ASN A 72 -9.68 -35.41 -15.34
N GLY A 73 -10.93 -34.98 -15.56
CA GLY A 73 -11.98 -35.85 -16.11
C GLY A 73 -11.65 -36.37 -17.52
N GLY A 74 -11.02 -35.55 -18.35
CA GLY A 74 -10.53 -35.97 -19.67
C GLY A 74 -9.44 -37.04 -19.58
N LEU A 75 -8.48 -36.88 -18.66
CA LEU A 75 -7.42 -37.86 -18.44
C LEU A 75 -7.95 -39.19 -17.90
N GLU A 76 -8.93 -39.17 -16.99
CA GLU A 76 -9.60 -40.38 -16.49
C GLU A 76 -10.36 -41.12 -17.61
N SER A 77 -11.00 -40.38 -18.52
CA SER A 77 -11.64 -40.98 -19.70
C SER A 77 -10.61 -41.68 -20.59
N VAL A 78 -9.46 -41.04 -20.86
CA VAL A 78 -8.38 -41.63 -21.65
C VAL A 78 -7.84 -42.89 -20.97
N ASP A 79 -7.60 -42.86 -19.66
CA ASP A 79 -7.13 -44.03 -18.91
C ASP A 79 -8.10 -45.21 -19.03
N ASN A 80 -9.40 -44.97 -18.83
CA ASN A 80 -10.45 -45.99 -19.02
C ASN A 80 -10.47 -46.55 -20.45
N HIS A 81 -10.32 -45.70 -21.47
CA HIS A 81 -10.23 -46.13 -22.86
C HIS A 81 -8.99 -46.99 -23.14
N LEU A 82 -7.83 -46.65 -22.55
CA LEU A 82 -6.60 -47.42 -22.69
C LEU A 82 -6.71 -48.79 -22.02
N VAL A 83 -7.27 -48.85 -20.80
CA VAL A 83 -7.55 -50.12 -20.10
C VAL A 83 -8.51 -51.00 -20.92
N ALA A 84 -9.58 -50.42 -21.47
CA ALA A 84 -10.52 -51.15 -22.32
C ALA A 84 -9.83 -51.69 -23.58
N THR A 85 -8.96 -50.89 -24.20
CA THR A 85 -8.21 -51.28 -25.40
C THR A 85 -7.22 -52.41 -25.11
N ALA A 86 -6.46 -52.32 -24.01
CA ALA A 86 -5.53 -53.37 -23.58
C ALA A 86 -6.26 -54.72 -23.37
N LYS A 87 -7.45 -54.68 -22.76
CA LYS A 87 -8.31 -55.86 -22.57
C LYS A 87 -8.75 -56.50 -23.89
N VAL A 88 -9.05 -55.71 -24.92
CA VAL A 88 -9.39 -56.24 -26.26
C VAL A 88 -8.19 -56.97 -26.88
N PHE A 89 -6.98 -56.50 -26.61
CA PHE A 89 -5.74 -57.10 -27.11
C PHE A 89 -5.14 -58.20 -26.21
N ASN A 90 -5.80 -58.57 -25.10
CA ASN A 90 -5.32 -59.58 -24.14
C ASN A 90 -3.90 -59.29 -23.58
N LEU A 91 -3.55 -58.00 -23.47
CA LEU A 91 -2.33 -57.51 -22.82
C LEU A 91 -2.51 -57.40 -21.30
#